data_AF-A0A0S6UQ58-F1
#
_entry.id   AF-A0A0S6UQ58-F1
#
_cell.length_a   1.000
_cell.length_b   1.000
_cell.length_c   1.000
_cell.angle_alpha   90.00
_cell.angle_beta   90.00
_cell.angle_gamma   90.00
#
_symmetry.space_group_name_H-M   'P 1'
#
loop_
_entity.id
_entity.type
_entity.pdbx_description
1 polymer ?
#
loop_
_entity_poly.entity_id
_entity_poly.type
_entity_poly.pdbx_seq_one_letter_code
_entity_poly.pdbx_strand_id
1 'polypeptide(L)'
;MMLQFLVGTFVSVINIGIHALVTVVAVTIARRAVPRRTRRPRLHLMSVMIAIAVVLKIAHMLEVLVWAAAYHVIQAAAADADMLYFAFVNYATLGYGDITPVREWRLIGPLTAMNGALLFGWSAAILFEVLLKTLEHLGLTEKPGADLPRA
;
A
#
# COMPACT_ATOMS: atom_id res chain seq x y z
N MET A 1 7.79 -13.91 23.84
CA MET A 1 8.58 -12.95 23.02
C MET A 1 8.94 -13.56 21.67
N MET A 2 9.73 -14.65 21.59
CA MET A 2 10.07 -15.31 20.31
C MET A 2 8.85 -15.65 19.44
N LEU A 3 7.80 -16.22 20.06
CA LEU A 3 6.55 -16.55 19.37
C LEU A 3 5.88 -15.35 18.70
N GLN A 4 5.92 -14.16 19.33
CA GLN A 4 5.32 -12.95 18.77
C GLN A 4 6.04 -12.51 17.49
N PHE A 5 7.37 -12.61 17.47
CA PHE A 5 8.15 -12.37 16.25
C PHE A 5 7.82 -13.38 15.17
N LEU A 6 7.75 -14.68 15.49
CA LEU A 6 7.42 -15.71 14.51
C LEU A 6 6.04 -15.48 13.89
N VAL A 7 5.01 -15.22 14.71
CA VAL A 7 3.66 -14.91 14.24
C VAL A 7 3.65 -13.62 13.41
N GLY A 8 4.24 -12.54 13.92
CA GLY A 8 4.25 -11.26 13.23
C GLY A 8 4.99 -11.32 11.89
N THR A 9 6.14 -12.00 11.83
CA THR A 9 6.88 -12.25 10.59
C THR A 9 6.08 -13.11 9.62
N PHE A 10 5.45 -14.19 10.10
CA PHE A 10 4.62 -15.05 9.25
C PHE A 10 3.48 -14.28 8.59
N VAL A 11 2.73 -13.49 9.37
CA VAL A 11 1.64 -12.64 8.87
C VAL A 11 2.18 -11.57 7.91
N SER A 12 3.33 -10.97 8.23
CA SER A 12 3.98 -9.98 7.37
C SER A 12 4.39 -10.57 6.03
N VAL A 13 4.93 -11.79 5.99
CA VAL A 13 5.31 -12.47 4.74
C VAL A 13 4.08 -12.75 3.87
N ILE A 14 2.96 -13.16 4.47
CA ILE A 14 1.70 -13.32 3.74
C ILE A 14 1.28 -11.99 3.10
N ASN A 15 1.29 -10.90 3.87
CA ASN A 15 0.93 -9.58 3.38
C ASN A 15 1.88 -9.07 2.31
N ILE A 16 3.19 -9.27 2.45
CA ILE A 16 4.18 -8.94 1.41
C ILE A 16 3.88 -9.72 0.12
N GLY A 17 3.52 -11.00 0.23
CA GLY A 17 3.11 -11.81 -0.92
C GLY A 17 1.85 -11.27 -1.62
N ILE A 18 0.82 -10.92 -0.84
CA ILE A 18 -0.41 -10.29 -1.34
C ILE A 18 -0.08 -8.96 -2.04
N HIS A 19 0.71 -8.10 -1.39
CA HIS A 19 1.09 -6.80 -1.91
C HIS A 19 1.89 -6.91 -3.21
N ALA A 20 2.83 -7.86 -3.27
CA ALA A 20 3.63 -8.13 -4.46
C ALA A 20 2.74 -8.58 -5.63
N LEU A 21 1.78 -9.47 -5.39
CA LEU A 21 0.83 -9.91 -6.43
C LEU A 21 -0.03 -8.74 -6.94
N VAL A 22 -0.57 -7.92 -6.03
CA VAL A 22 -1.35 -6.73 -6.40
C VAL A 22 -0.49 -5.72 -7.16
N THR A 23 0.77 -5.57 -6.78
CA THR A 23 1.74 -4.72 -7.50
C THR A 23 1.90 -5.16 -8.95
N VAL A 24 2.00 -6.46 -9.22
CA VAL A 24 2.08 -6.99 -10.59
C VAL A 24 0.83 -6.62 -11.39
N VAL A 25 -0.35 -6.73 -10.78
CA VAL A 25 -1.63 -6.33 -11.41
C VAL A 25 -1.66 -4.82 -11.67
N ALA A 26 -1.31 -4.00 -10.67
CA ALA A 26 -1.28 -2.55 -10.77
C ALA A 26 -0.33 -2.08 -11.89
N VAL A 27 0.89 -2.60 -11.93
CA VAL A 27 1.86 -2.31 -12.99
C VAL A 27 1.36 -2.76 -14.36
N THR A 28 0.66 -3.89 -14.45
CA THR A 28 0.07 -4.36 -15.71
C THR A 28 -1.03 -3.43 -16.20
N ILE A 29 -1.91 -2.97 -15.30
CA ILE A 29 -2.94 -1.96 -15.61
C ILE A 29 -2.28 -0.68 -16.11
N ALA A 30 -1.28 -0.16 -15.38
CA ALA A 30 -0.55 1.03 -15.76
C ALA A 30 0.05 0.90 -17.17
N ARG A 31 0.73 -0.21 -17.48
CA ARG A 31 1.34 -0.44 -18.80
C ARG A 31 0.32 -0.53 -19.94
N ARG A 32 -0.84 -1.16 -19.69
CA ARG A 32 -1.91 -1.28 -20.69
C ARG A 32 -2.67 0.03 -20.91
N ALA A 33 -2.71 0.88 -19.89
CA ALA A 33 -3.44 2.13 -19.97
C ALA A 33 -2.80 3.14 -20.91
N VAL A 34 -1.49 3.04 -21.20
CA VAL A 34 -0.71 4.03 -21.97
C VAL A 34 -1.03 3.98 -23.48
N PRO A 35 -1.77 4.96 -24.04
CA PRO A 35 -2.04 5.05 -25.48
C PRO A 35 -0.96 5.90 -26.15
N ARG A 36 -0.54 5.55 -27.37
CA ARG A 36 0.46 6.31 -28.16
C ARG A 36 0.08 7.77 -28.43
N ARG A 37 -1.21 8.11 -28.39
CA ARG A 37 -1.69 9.49 -28.56
C ARG A 37 -3.05 9.67 -27.89
N THR A 38 -3.13 10.55 -26.89
CA THR A 38 -4.40 10.94 -26.23
C THR A 38 -4.68 12.41 -26.50
N ARG A 39 -5.94 12.76 -26.78
CA ARG A 39 -6.37 14.16 -26.92
C ARG A 39 -6.34 14.93 -25.59
N ARG A 40 -6.29 14.24 -24.45
CA ARG A 40 -6.37 14.84 -23.11
C ARG A 40 -5.33 14.20 -22.16
N PRO A 41 -4.04 14.52 -22.30
CA PRO A 41 -2.95 13.87 -21.55
C PRO A 41 -3.09 14.03 -20.03
N ARG A 42 -3.52 15.20 -19.53
CA ARG A 42 -3.71 15.44 -18.09
C ARG A 42 -4.81 14.56 -17.47
N LEU A 43 -5.96 14.46 -18.13
CA LEU A 43 -7.06 13.59 -17.66
C LEU A 43 -6.67 12.11 -17.71
N HIS A 44 -5.88 11.72 -18.72
CA HIS A 44 -5.36 10.37 -18.81
C HIS A 44 -4.45 10.05 -17.62
N LEU A 45 -3.47 10.92 -17.32
CA LEU A 45 -2.61 10.78 -16.14
C LEU A 45 -3.43 10.67 -14.85
N MET A 46 -4.39 11.58 -14.63
CA MET A 46 -5.26 11.52 -13.45
C MET A 46 -6.02 10.19 -13.35
N SER A 47 -6.54 9.69 -14.47
CA SER A 47 -7.30 8.43 -14.50
C SER A 47 -6.42 7.23 -14.16
N VAL A 48 -5.19 7.18 -14.70
CA VAL A 48 -4.22 6.12 -14.37
C VAL A 48 -3.85 6.18 -12.88
N MET A 49 -3.52 7.36 -12.36
CA MET A 49 -3.15 7.53 -10.96
C MET A 49 -4.29 7.13 -10.00
N ILE A 50 -5.53 7.51 -10.30
CA ILE A 50 -6.71 7.10 -9.52
C ILE A 50 -6.89 5.57 -9.56
N ALA A 51 -6.80 4.96 -10.74
CA ALA A 51 -6.96 3.51 -10.88
C ALA A 51 -5.91 2.75 -10.05
N ILE A 52 -4.64 3.16 -10.10
CA ILE A 52 -3.57 2.54 -9.33
C ILE A 52 -3.77 2.76 -7.82
N ALA A 53 -4.13 3.97 -7.40
CA ALA A 53 -4.39 4.26 -5.99
C ALA A 53 -5.55 3.42 -5.42
N VAL A 54 -6.62 3.20 -6.20
CA VAL A 54 -7.75 2.35 -5.79
C VAL A 54 -7.32 0.89 -5.65
N VAL A 55 -6.53 0.37 -6.59
CA VAL A 55 -6.02 -1.01 -6.52
C VAL A 55 -5.12 -1.22 -5.29
N LEU A 56 -4.21 -0.28 -5.02
CA LEU A 56 -3.34 -0.34 -3.84
C LEU A 56 -4.12 -0.19 -2.53
N LYS A 57 -5.15 0.68 -2.50
CA LYS A 57 -6.05 0.81 -1.34
C LYS A 57 -6.75 -0.52 -1.04
N ILE A 58 -7.23 -1.23 -2.06
CA ILE A 58 -7.86 -2.55 -1.89
C ILE A 58 -6.84 -3.56 -1.34
N ALA A 59 -5.60 -3.57 -1.82
CA ALA A 59 -4.51 -4.38 -1.26
C ALA A 59 -4.35 -4.14 0.25
N HIS A 60 -4.25 -2.88 0.66
CA HIS A 60 -4.14 -2.52 2.08
C HIS A 60 -5.35 -2.98 2.91
N MET A 61 -6.56 -2.93 2.36
CA MET A 61 -7.74 -3.45 3.06
C MET A 61 -7.65 -4.96 3.28
N LEU A 62 -7.18 -5.71 2.28
CA LEU A 62 -6.96 -7.15 2.42
C LEU A 62 -5.86 -7.46 3.46
N GLU A 63 -4.76 -6.72 3.45
CA GLU A 63 -3.66 -6.89 4.41
C GLU A 63 -4.08 -6.59 5.86
N VAL A 64 -4.93 -5.57 6.05
CA VAL A 64 -5.55 -5.28 7.34
C VAL A 64 -6.45 -6.43 7.79
N LEU A 65 -7.26 -7.00 6.88
CA LEU A 65 -8.11 -8.15 7.19
C LEU A 65 -7.29 -9.39 7.59
N VAL A 66 -6.13 -9.61 6.96
CA VAL A 66 -5.21 -10.69 7.35
C VAL A 66 -4.68 -10.47 8.77
N TRP A 67 -4.30 -9.24 9.13
CA TRP A 67 -3.91 -8.90 10.50
C TRP A 67 -5.07 -9.06 11.49
N ALA A 68 -6.28 -8.62 11.14
CA ALA A 68 -7.47 -8.76 11.98
C ALA A 68 -7.79 -10.24 12.26
N ALA A 69 -7.69 -11.09 11.23
CA ALA A 69 -7.85 -12.54 11.39
C ALA A 69 -6.78 -13.14 12.31
N ALA A 70 -5.51 -12.74 12.14
CA ALA A 70 -4.43 -13.18 13.01
C ALA A 70 -4.65 -12.75 14.47
N TYR A 71 -5.09 -11.51 14.69
CA TYR A 71 -5.42 -10.97 16.01
C TYR A 71 -6.55 -11.75 16.68
N HIS A 72 -7.57 -12.14 15.91
CA HIS A 72 -8.67 -12.97 16.40
C HIS A 72 -8.19 -14.37 16.77
N VAL A 73 -7.35 -15.02 15.95
CA VAL A 73 -6.84 -16.37 16.24
C VAL A 73 -5.98 -16.40 17.51
N ILE A 74 -5.12 -15.40 17.70
CA ILE A 74 -4.20 -15.36 18.86
C ILE A 74 -4.80 -14.71 20.10
N GLN A 75 -6.04 -14.20 20.01
CA GLN A 75 -6.70 -13.43 21.07
C GLN A 75 -5.82 -12.24 21.52
N ALA A 76 -5.44 -11.40 20.56
CA ALA A 76 -4.43 -10.36 20.76
C ALA A 76 -4.84 -9.25 21.74
N ALA A 77 -6.14 -9.03 21.95
CA ALA A 77 -6.71 -8.02 22.85
C ALA A 77 -7.88 -8.64 23.66
N ALA A 78 -8.59 -7.82 24.44
CA ALA A 78 -9.77 -8.26 25.20
C ALA A 78 -10.83 -8.92 24.31
N ALA A 79 -11.62 -9.83 24.88
CA ALA A 79 -12.56 -10.66 24.11
C ALA A 79 -13.67 -9.85 23.40
N ASP A 80 -14.02 -8.68 23.95
CA ASP A 80 -15.00 -7.73 23.43
C ASP A 80 -14.37 -6.65 22.51
N ALA A 81 -13.04 -6.66 22.34
CA ALA A 81 -12.35 -5.69 21.50
C ALA A 81 -12.62 -5.92 20.01
N ASP A 82 -12.82 -4.83 19.27
CA ASP A 82 -12.89 -4.87 17.80
C ASP A 82 -11.50 -5.13 17.20
N MET A 83 -11.25 -6.38 16.83
CA MET A 83 -9.97 -6.82 16.26
C MET A 83 -9.68 -6.22 14.89
N LEU A 84 -10.71 -5.90 14.10
CA LEU A 84 -10.54 -5.24 12.80
C LEU A 84 -10.10 -3.79 13.01
N TYR A 85 -10.79 -3.07 13.88
CA TYR A 85 -10.40 -1.71 14.25
C TYR A 85 -8.99 -1.68 14.85
N PHE A 86 -8.69 -2.58 15.80
CA PHE A 86 -7.37 -2.67 16.42
C PHE A 86 -6.26 -2.99 15.39
N ALA A 87 -6.50 -3.93 14.47
CA ALA A 87 -5.57 -4.22 13.39
C ALA A 87 -5.34 -2.99 12.50
N PHE A 88 -6.40 -2.30 12.12
CA PHE A 88 -6.31 -1.16 11.22
C PHE A 88 -5.58 0.03 11.89
N VAL A 89 -5.89 0.34 13.15
CA VAL A 89 -5.22 1.40 13.91
C VAL A 89 -3.71 1.15 14.02
N ASN A 90 -3.29 -0.10 14.25
CA ASN A 90 -1.87 -0.44 14.26
C ASN A 90 -1.26 -0.41 12.85
N TYR A 91 -1.93 -1.03 11.87
CA TYR A 91 -1.43 -1.14 10.49
C TYR A 91 -1.24 0.24 9.83
N ALA A 92 -2.18 1.14 10.04
CA ALA A 92 -2.12 2.53 9.58
C ALA A 92 -1.25 3.43 10.49
N THR A 93 -0.55 2.84 11.46
CA THR A 93 0.36 3.53 12.40
C THR A 93 -0.30 4.66 13.19
N LEU A 94 -1.61 4.59 13.43
CA LEU A 94 -2.38 5.61 14.14
C LEU A 94 -2.18 5.52 15.66
N GLY A 95 -2.22 4.29 16.19
CA GLY A 95 -1.89 4.01 17.59
C GLY A 95 -2.74 4.79 18.61
N TYR A 96 -4.05 4.93 18.39
CA TYR A 96 -4.94 5.69 19.28
C TYR A 96 -4.92 5.24 20.75
N GLY A 97 -4.60 3.97 21.01
CA GLY A 97 -4.34 3.45 22.36
C GLY A 97 -5.59 3.14 23.18
N ASP A 98 -6.77 3.25 22.58
CA ASP A 98 -8.07 2.85 23.14
C ASP A 98 -8.24 1.33 23.22
N ILE A 99 -7.71 0.60 22.24
CA ILE A 99 -7.51 -0.85 22.31
C ILE A 99 -6.02 -1.15 22.42
N THR A 100 -5.64 -1.96 23.41
CA THR A 100 -4.24 -2.36 23.64
C THR A 100 -4.10 -3.88 23.66
N PRO A 101 -2.94 -4.42 23.25
CA PRO A 101 -2.72 -5.86 23.23
C PRO A 101 -2.60 -6.42 24.65
N VAL A 102 -3.02 -7.68 24.83
CA VAL A 102 -2.75 -8.42 26.07
C VAL A 102 -1.24 -8.62 26.27
N ARG A 103 -0.83 -8.86 27.52
CA ARG A 103 0.59 -8.87 27.92
C ARG A 103 1.43 -9.87 27.11
N GLU A 104 0.84 -11.01 26.76
CA GLU A 104 1.43 -12.11 26.02
C GLU A 104 1.71 -11.76 24.55
N TRP A 105 1.01 -10.75 24.01
CA TRP A 105 1.06 -10.31 22.61
C TRP A 105 1.47 -8.84 22.45
N ARG A 106 2.07 -8.21 23.46
CA ARG A 106 2.42 -6.77 23.45
C ARG A 106 3.23 -6.27 22.25
N LEU A 107 4.03 -7.12 21.58
CA LEU A 107 4.82 -6.76 20.40
C LEU A 107 4.04 -6.90 19.10
N ILE A 108 2.83 -7.49 19.10
CA ILE A 108 2.09 -7.71 17.86
C ILE A 108 1.61 -6.40 17.22
N GLY A 109 1.23 -5.41 18.04
CA GLY A 109 0.88 -4.06 17.58
C GLY A 109 2.03 -3.39 16.83
N PRO A 110 3.21 -3.21 17.46
CA PRO A 110 4.39 -2.68 16.79
C PRO A 110 4.81 -3.46 15.53
N LEU A 111 4.74 -4.80 15.53
CA LEU A 111 5.06 -5.61 14.34
C LEU A 111 4.06 -5.36 13.19
N THR A 112 2.79 -5.21 13.51
CA THR A 112 1.73 -4.85 12.55
C THR A 112 1.97 -3.46 11.96
N ALA A 113 2.34 -2.48 12.80
CA ALA A 113 2.69 -1.14 12.37
C ALA A 113 3.93 -1.11 11.47
N MET A 114 4.97 -1.88 11.79
CA MET A 114 6.15 -2.02 10.93
C MET A 114 5.79 -2.60 9.56
N ASN A 115 4.92 -3.62 9.52
CA ASN A 115 4.46 -4.19 8.26
C ASN A 115 3.66 -3.17 7.44
N GLY A 116 2.72 -2.46 8.04
CA GLY A 116 1.94 -1.44 7.36
C GLY A 116 2.81 -0.30 6.83
N ALA A 117 3.73 0.23 7.64
CA ALA A 117 4.67 1.26 7.22
C ALA A 117 5.50 0.84 5.99
N LEU A 118 6.00 -0.40 5.98
CA LEU A 118 6.73 -0.96 4.85
C LEU A 118 5.87 -0.99 3.58
N LEU A 119 4.63 -1.48 3.66
CA LEU A 119 3.76 -1.66 2.51
C LEU A 119 3.18 -0.33 2.00
N PHE A 120 2.89 0.63 2.87
CA PHE A 120 2.57 2.00 2.46
C PHE A 120 3.76 2.66 1.75
N GLY A 121 4.98 2.47 2.25
CA GLY A 121 6.21 2.93 1.59
C GLY A 121 6.40 2.31 0.21
N TRP A 122 6.15 1.01 0.07
CA TRP A 122 6.15 0.31 -1.22
C TRP A 122 5.13 0.93 -2.18
N SER A 123 3.88 1.13 -1.72
CA SER A 123 2.83 1.74 -2.54
C SER A 123 3.18 3.15 -3.02
N ALA A 124 3.78 3.97 -2.16
CA ALA A 124 4.25 5.30 -2.55
C ALA A 124 5.31 5.22 -3.66
N ALA A 125 6.26 4.28 -3.57
CA ALA A 125 7.26 4.05 -4.61
C ALA A 125 6.63 3.62 -5.95
N ILE A 126 5.62 2.74 -5.92
CA ILE A 126 4.88 2.34 -7.15
C ILE A 126 4.17 3.54 -7.77
N LEU A 127 3.45 4.33 -6.96
CA LEU A 127 2.73 5.51 -7.46
C LEU A 127 3.68 6.51 -8.10
N PHE A 128 4.85 6.74 -7.49
CA PHE A 128 5.87 7.62 -8.03
C PHE A 128 6.44 7.09 -9.36
N GLU A 129 6.75 5.81 -9.43
CA GLU A 129 7.24 5.16 -10.66
C GLU A 129 6.21 5.25 -11.81
N VAL A 130 4.93 5.00 -11.52
CA VAL A 130 3.85 5.13 -12.50
C VAL A 130 3.67 6.57 -12.95
N LEU A 131 3.75 7.53 -12.03
CA LEU A 131 3.67 8.95 -12.34
C LEU A 131 4.77 9.36 -13.32
N LEU A 132 6.03 9.04 -13.02
CA LEU A 132 7.17 9.39 -13.87
C LEU A 132 7.04 8.78 -15.26
N LYS A 133 6.80 7.47 -15.35
CA LYS A 133 6.63 6.78 -16.64
C LYS A 133 5.47 7.33 -17.46
N THR A 134 4.36 7.68 -16.81
CA THR A 134 3.19 8.23 -17.52
C THR A 134 3.46 9.66 -18.00
N LEU A 135 4.17 10.48 -17.22
CA LEU A 135 4.57 11.84 -17.64
C LEU A 135 5.51 11.82 -18.84
N GLU A 136 6.53 10.95 -18.82
CA GLU A 136 7.47 10.75 -19.92
C GLU A 136 6.74 10.32 -21.19
N HIS A 137 5.85 9.32 -21.09
CA HIS A 137 5.12 8.80 -22.25
C HIS A 137 4.13 9.81 -22.86
N LEU A 138 3.66 10.77 -22.06
CA LEU A 138 2.78 11.83 -22.52
C LEU A 138 3.53 13.08 -23.01
N GLY A 139 4.87 13.09 -22.99
CA GLY A 139 5.68 14.25 -23.37
C GLY A 139 5.49 15.46 -22.44
N LEU A 140 5.08 15.22 -21.19
CA LEU A 140 4.83 16.28 -20.19
C LEU A 140 6.08 16.66 -19.40
N THR A 141 7.20 15.97 -19.63
CA THR A 141 8.51 16.23 -18.99
C THR A 141 9.37 17.21 -19.79
N GLU A 142 9.06 17.47 -21.07
CA GLU A 142 9.81 18.41 -21.90
C GLU A 142 9.40 19.87 -21.62
N LYS A 143 10.39 20.75 -21.45
CA LYS A 143 10.15 22.19 -21.29
C LYS A 143 9.57 22.76 -22.58
N PRO A 144 8.49 23.57 -22.53
CA PRO A 144 8.02 24.31 -23.70
C PRO A 144 9.16 25.20 -24.24
N GLY A 145 9.66 24.93 -25.45
CA GLY A 145 10.60 25.80 -26.17
C GLY A 145 12.05 25.33 -26.32
N ALA A 146 12.38 24.07 -26.02
CA ALA A 146 13.74 23.54 -26.23
C ALA A 146 14.14 23.39 -27.72
N ASP A 147 13.18 23.47 -28.64
CA ASP A 147 13.37 23.26 -30.09
C ASP A 147 13.45 24.56 -30.91
N LEU A 148 13.66 25.73 -30.30
CA LEU A 148 13.93 26.91 -31.12
C LEU A 148 15.30 26.77 -31.79
N PRO A 149 15.38 26.83 -33.14
CA PRO A 149 16.67 26.79 -33.85
C PRO A 149 17.52 27.94 -33.32
N ARG A 150 18.76 27.64 -32.92
CA ARG A 150 19.76 28.68 -32.66
C ARG A 150 20.04 29.35 -34.01
N ALA A 151 19.51 30.56 -34.18
CA ALA A 151 19.84 31.46 -35.28
C ALA A 151 21.27 32.00 -35.12
#